data_AF-G1Q8T3-F1
#
_entry.id   AF-G1Q8T3-F1
#
_cell.length_a   1.000
_cell.length_b   1.000
_cell.length_c   1.000
_cell.angle_alpha   90.00
_cell.angle_beta   90.00
_cell.angle_gamma   90.00
#
_symmetry.space_group_name_H-M   'P 1'
#
loop_
_entity.id
_entity.type
_entity.pdbx_description
1 polymer ?
#
loop_
_entity_poly.entity_id
_entity_poly.type
_entity_poly.pdbx_seq_one_letter_code
_entity_poly.pdbx_strand_id
1 'polypeptide(L)'
;AVKAVKAEQNNEPCASSSSESDLQTVSQSRSKFQELKAKHFIKKDTATVWPLNWHSKLCTCKDYMKMYGNLDVLFLTDEYDTILAYENKGKVDQAADRTDPFMDTLNIMNRVQQMELICEYNDLKTELKDYLKRFADEGTVVKREDIQQFFEEFQSKKRRRVDGMQYYCS
;
A
#
# COMPACT_ATOMS: atom_id res chain seq x y z
N ALA A 1 0.15 14.56 31.91
CA ALA A 1 -0.92 13.54 32.07
C ALA A 1 -0.89 12.62 30.87
N VAL A 2 -0.25 11.46 31.03
CA VAL A 2 -0.06 10.44 30.01
C VAL A 2 -1.29 9.53 30.04
N LYS A 3 -1.98 9.34 28.91
CA LYS A 3 -3.00 8.28 28.78
C LYS A 3 -2.52 7.25 27.78
N ALA A 4 -2.02 6.16 28.32
CA ALA A 4 -1.79 4.90 27.65
C ALA A 4 -3.13 4.23 27.34
N VAL A 5 -3.27 3.67 26.14
CA VAL A 5 -4.37 2.78 25.77
C VAL A 5 -3.95 1.37 26.14
N LYS A 6 -4.70 0.78 27.08
CA LYS A 6 -4.49 -0.54 27.65
C LYS A 6 -5.21 -1.60 26.80
N ALA A 7 -4.50 -2.69 26.54
CA ALA A 7 -5.02 -3.91 25.95
C ALA A 7 -6.07 -4.56 26.87
N GLU A 8 -7.17 -5.04 26.29
CA GLU A 8 -8.10 -5.95 26.94
C GLU A 8 -8.11 -7.29 26.20
N GLN A 9 -7.44 -8.24 26.85
CA GLN A 9 -7.63 -9.68 26.72
C GLN A 9 -9.00 -10.02 27.35
N ASN A 10 -9.82 -10.78 26.64
CA ASN A 10 -10.95 -11.49 27.25
C ASN A 10 -10.58 -12.96 27.43
N ASN A 11 -10.41 -13.32 28.70
CA ASN A 11 -10.11 -14.65 29.19
C ASN A 11 -11.35 -15.20 29.92
N GLU A 12 -11.40 -16.53 30.00
CA GLU A 12 -12.17 -17.40 30.92
C GLU A 12 -13.58 -17.90 30.51
N PRO A 13 -14.05 -19.05 31.05
CA PRO A 13 -13.36 -20.00 31.95
C PRO A 13 -13.34 -21.46 31.47
N CYS A 14 -12.36 -22.14 32.05
CA CYS A 14 -12.16 -23.59 32.09
C CYS A 14 -13.27 -24.28 32.91
N ALA A 15 -13.79 -25.40 32.43
CA ALA A 15 -14.47 -26.40 33.25
C ALA A 15 -13.74 -27.73 33.09
N SER A 16 -13.01 -28.11 34.13
CA SER A 16 -12.39 -29.43 34.29
C SER A 16 -13.44 -30.44 34.77
N SER A 17 -13.42 -31.64 34.19
CA SER A 17 -13.74 -32.87 34.92
C SER A 17 -13.12 -34.08 34.23
N SER A 18 -12.33 -34.80 35.01
CA SER A 18 -11.50 -35.95 34.67
C SER A 18 -12.31 -37.21 34.35
N SER A 19 -11.80 -38.07 33.47
CA SER A 19 -11.49 -39.48 33.78
C SER A 19 -10.94 -40.21 32.54
N GLU A 20 -9.98 -41.08 32.81
CA GLU A 20 -9.07 -41.78 31.90
C GLU A 20 -9.75 -42.87 31.06
N SER A 21 -9.20 -43.16 29.88
CA SER A 21 -8.78 -44.52 29.49
C SER A 21 -8.18 -44.56 28.08
N ASP A 22 -7.07 -45.28 27.99
CA ASP A 22 -6.29 -45.59 26.79
C ASP A 22 -7.12 -46.12 25.63
N LEU A 23 -6.74 -45.75 24.41
CA LEU A 23 -6.41 -46.71 23.35
C LEU A 23 -5.75 -45.98 22.17
N GLN A 24 -4.47 -46.30 21.97
CA GLN A 24 -3.71 -46.04 20.76
C GLN A 24 -4.49 -46.53 19.54
N THR A 25 -5.01 -45.60 18.75
CA THR A 25 -5.35 -45.87 17.36
C THR A 25 -4.66 -44.79 16.54
N VAL A 26 -3.75 -45.23 15.66
CA VAL A 26 -3.16 -44.43 14.59
C VAL A 26 -4.31 -43.97 13.70
N SER A 27 -4.95 -42.89 14.12
CA SER A 27 -6.04 -42.24 13.44
C SER A 27 -5.39 -41.38 12.37
N GLN A 28 -5.23 -41.97 11.18
CA GLN A 28 -5.05 -41.20 9.96
C GLN A 28 -6.19 -40.17 9.93
N SER A 29 -5.89 -38.94 10.33
CA SER A 29 -6.80 -37.82 10.20
C SER A 29 -7.17 -37.76 8.73
N ARG A 30 -8.42 -38.12 8.41
CA ARG A 30 -8.97 -38.02 7.06
C ARG A 30 -8.74 -36.58 6.61
N SER A 31 -7.76 -36.37 5.74
CA SER A 31 -7.43 -35.03 5.28
C SER A 31 -8.67 -34.43 4.61
N LYS A 32 -9.03 -33.18 4.93
CA LYS A 32 -10.17 -32.46 4.34
C LYS A 32 -10.24 -32.61 2.81
N PHE A 33 -9.09 -32.77 2.16
CA PHE A 33 -8.98 -33.07 0.74
C PHE A 33 -9.71 -34.34 0.29
N GLN A 34 -9.62 -35.45 1.03
CA GLN A 34 -10.34 -36.69 0.70
C GLN A 34 -11.85 -36.51 0.82
N GLU A 35 -12.30 -35.71 1.79
CA GLU A 35 -13.72 -35.37 1.93
C GLU A 35 -14.20 -34.46 0.79
N LEU A 36 -13.36 -33.52 0.35
CA LEU A 36 -13.65 -32.65 -0.78
C LEU A 36 -13.66 -33.40 -2.12
N LYS A 37 -12.77 -34.38 -2.32
CA LYS A 37 -12.79 -35.27 -3.50
C LYS A 37 -14.07 -36.09 -3.61
N ALA A 38 -14.67 -36.46 -2.49
CA ALA A 38 -15.94 -37.21 -2.47
C ALA A 38 -17.16 -36.32 -2.78
N LYS A 39 -17.02 -34.98 -2.73
CA LYS A 39 -18.09 -34.04 -3.05
C LYS A 39 -18.08 -33.75 -4.55
N HIS A 40 -19.20 -34.03 -5.20
CA HIS A 40 -19.41 -33.68 -6.60
C HIS A 40 -19.52 -32.15 -6.75
N PHE A 41 -18.58 -31.51 -7.46
CA PHE A 41 -18.62 -30.07 -7.73
C PHE A 41 -19.16 -29.80 -9.14
N ILE A 42 -20.18 -28.95 -9.23
CA ILE A 42 -20.68 -28.46 -10.52
C ILE A 42 -19.76 -27.31 -10.94
N LYS A 43 -18.90 -27.53 -11.94
CA LYS A 43 -18.14 -26.46 -12.58
C LYS A 43 -19.12 -25.45 -13.17
N LYS A 44 -19.20 -24.27 -12.56
CA LYS A 44 -19.75 -23.09 -13.19
C LYS A 44 -18.56 -22.24 -13.63
N ASP A 45 -18.55 -21.80 -14.89
CA ASP A 45 -17.57 -20.82 -15.35
C ASP A 45 -17.86 -19.49 -14.68
N THR A 46 -17.33 -19.32 -13.48
CA THR A 46 -17.52 -18.13 -12.66
C THR A 46 -16.25 -17.90 -11.86
N ALA A 47 -15.87 -16.62 -11.72
CA ALA A 47 -14.75 -16.24 -10.88
C ALA A 47 -14.96 -16.74 -9.45
N THR A 48 -13.95 -17.40 -8.88
CA THR A 48 -13.99 -17.89 -7.50
C THR A 48 -13.25 -16.90 -6.60
N VAL A 49 -13.96 -16.33 -5.63
CA VAL A 49 -13.37 -15.52 -4.57
C VAL A 49 -13.05 -16.43 -3.39
N TRP A 50 -11.78 -16.48 -3.01
CA TRP A 50 -11.34 -17.28 -1.86
C TRP A 50 -11.54 -16.52 -0.55
N PRO A 51 -11.87 -17.22 0.56
CA PRO A 51 -11.92 -16.59 1.87
C PRO A 51 -10.56 -16.03 2.29
N LEU A 52 -10.58 -15.05 3.19
CA LEU A 52 -9.35 -14.54 3.81
C LEU A 52 -8.56 -15.71 4.46
N ASN A 53 -7.23 -15.68 4.31
CA ASN A 53 -6.31 -16.68 4.86
C ASN A 53 -6.62 -18.13 4.42
N TRP A 54 -7.10 -18.34 3.20
CA TRP A 54 -7.36 -19.70 2.70
C TRP A 54 -6.09 -20.53 2.52
N HIS A 55 -4.95 -19.87 2.27
CA HIS A 55 -3.62 -20.50 2.15
C HIS A 55 -3.27 -21.33 3.40
N SER A 56 -3.57 -20.84 4.60
CA SER A 56 -3.29 -21.55 5.87
C SER A 56 -4.15 -22.80 6.10
N LYS A 57 -5.18 -23.01 5.27
CA LYS A 57 -6.03 -24.22 5.30
C LYS A 57 -5.50 -25.32 4.37
N LEU A 58 -4.50 -25.03 3.53
CA LEU A 58 -3.84 -26.02 2.69
C LEU A 58 -2.95 -26.94 3.52
N CYS A 59 -2.86 -28.21 3.13
CA CYS A 59 -2.02 -29.17 3.83
C CYS A 59 -0.60 -29.13 3.25
N THR A 60 0.40 -28.93 4.11
CA THR A 60 1.81 -28.84 3.73
C THR A 60 2.58 -30.16 3.93
N CYS A 61 1.88 -31.29 4.07
CA CYS A 61 2.54 -32.59 4.20
C CYS A 61 3.25 -33.00 2.88
N LYS A 62 4.23 -33.90 2.98
CA LYS A 62 5.09 -34.30 1.85
C LYS A 62 4.29 -34.77 0.62
N ASP A 63 3.21 -35.52 0.84
CA ASP A 63 2.38 -36.04 -0.24
C ASP A 63 1.63 -34.92 -0.98
N TYR A 64 1.09 -33.94 -0.25
CA TYR A 64 0.42 -32.78 -0.84
C TYR A 64 1.39 -31.81 -1.50
N MET A 65 2.57 -31.59 -0.92
CA MET A 65 3.62 -30.78 -1.57
C MET A 65 4.07 -31.39 -2.90
N LYS A 66 4.21 -32.71 -2.98
CA LYS A 66 4.51 -33.39 -4.25
C LYS A 66 3.36 -33.24 -5.25
N MET A 67 2.10 -33.32 -4.79
CA MET A 67 0.93 -33.08 -5.63
C MET A 67 0.91 -31.65 -6.19
N TYR A 68 1.15 -30.64 -5.35
CA TYR A 68 1.20 -29.23 -5.77
C TYR A 68 2.33 -28.98 -6.76
N GLY A 69 3.51 -29.59 -6.56
CA GLY A 69 4.63 -29.53 -7.50
C GLY A 69 4.30 -30.15 -8.85
N ASN A 70 3.65 -31.32 -8.87
CA ASN A 70 3.24 -31.97 -10.11
C ASN A 70 2.17 -31.17 -10.88
N LEU A 71 1.39 -30.35 -10.18
CA LEU A 71 0.37 -29.48 -10.75
C LEU A 71 0.88 -28.06 -11.05
N ASP A 72 2.16 -27.78 -10.77
CA ASP A 72 2.79 -26.46 -10.92
C ASP A 72 2.07 -25.32 -10.18
N VAL A 73 1.55 -25.63 -8.98
CA VAL A 73 0.81 -24.67 -8.13
C VAL A 73 1.42 -24.54 -6.73
N LEU A 74 2.72 -24.78 -6.61
CA LEU A 74 3.44 -24.65 -5.33
C LEU A 74 3.32 -23.25 -4.71
N PHE A 75 3.23 -22.22 -5.55
CA PHE A 75 3.05 -20.82 -5.12
C PHE A 75 1.80 -20.62 -4.24
N LEU A 76 0.77 -21.45 -4.39
CA LEU A 76 -0.43 -21.39 -3.55
C LEU A 76 -0.16 -21.68 -2.07
N THR A 77 0.96 -22.33 -1.74
CA THR A 77 1.31 -22.62 -0.34
C THR A 77 2.09 -21.49 0.34
N ASP A 78 2.53 -20.49 -0.42
CA ASP A 78 3.23 -19.34 0.12
C ASP A 78 2.23 -18.30 0.64
N GLU A 79 2.22 -18.07 1.95
CA GLU A 79 1.37 -17.06 2.59
C GLU A 79 1.84 -15.63 2.27
N TYR A 80 3.07 -15.46 1.78
CA TYR A 80 3.65 -14.19 1.36
C TYR A 80 3.57 -13.96 -0.15
N ASP A 81 2.99 -14.88 -0.92
CA ASP A 81 2.67 -14.67 -2.35
C ASP A 81 1.29 -14.01 -2.51
N THR A 82 1.09 -12.90 -1.80
CA THR A 82 -0.13 -12.08 -1.87
C THR A 82 0.21 -10.69 -2.36
N ILE A 83 -0.73 -10.04 -3.08
CA ILE A 83 -0.57 -8.65 -3.54
C ILE A 83 -0.17 -7.74 -2.36
N LEU A 84 -0.81 -7.93 -1.20
CA LEU A 84 -0.51 -7.17 0.01
C LEU A 84 0.94 -7.38 0.50
N ALA A 85 1.45 -8.60 0.46
CA ALA A 85 2.84 -8.88 0.84
C ALA A 85 3.83 -8.21 -0.12
N TYR A 86 3.57 -8.21 -1.44
CA TYR A 86 4.40 -7.49 -2.41
C TYR A 86 4.33 -5.97 -2.24
N GLU A 87 3.14 -5.42 -1.99
CA GLU A 87 2.97 -3.99 -1.69
C GLU A 87 3.76 -3.58 -0.44
N ASN A 88 3.66 -4.37 0.62
CA ASN A 88 4.38 -4.10 1.87
C ASN A 88 5.89 -4.21 1.69
N LYS A 89 6.36 -5.22 0.95
CA LYS A 89 7.78 -5.35 0.60
C LYS A 89 8.28 -4.11 -0.14
N GLY A 90 7.53 -3.64 -1.15
CA GLY A 90 7.88 -2.42 -1.89
C GLY A 90 7.94 -1.16 -1.01
N LYS A 91 7.04 -1.04 -0.02
CA LYS A 91 7.06 0.08 0.94
C LYS A 91 8.27 0.04 1.87
N VAL A 92 8.65 -1.16 2.34
CA VAL A 92 9.83 -1.34 3.20
C VAL A 92 11.11 -1.03 2.43
N ASP A 93 11.23 -1.51 1.19
CA ASP A 93 12.37 -1.23 0.32
C ASP A 93 12.49 0.27 0.03
N GLN A 94 11.36 0.96 -0.22
CA GLN A 94 11.32 2.41 -0.41
C GLN A 94 11.72 3.20 0.85
N ALA A 95 11.32 2.73 2.03
CA ALA A 95 11.67 3.39 3.30
C ALA A 95 13.12 3.12 3.76
N ALA A 96 13.76 2.06 3.23
CA ALA A 96 15.15 1.73 3.51
C ALA A 96 16.13 2.58 2.69
N ASP A 97 15.70 3.02 1.51
CA ASP A 97 16.43 4.04 0.76
C ASP A 97 16.25 5.40 1.48
N ARG A 98 17.29 6.24 1.50
CA ARG A 98 17.21 7.53 2.22
C ARG A 98 16.19 8.44 1.55
N THR A 99 14.94 8.38 2.02
CA THR A 99 13.86 9.19 1.46
C THR A 99 14.21 10.67 1.60
N ASP A 100 14.17 11.37 0.48
CA ASP A 100 14.26 12.82 0.44
C ASP A 100 13.14 13.41 1.31
N PRO A 101 13.40 14.35 2.24
CA PRO A 101 12.37 15.02 3.02
C PRO A 101 11.21 15.59 2.19
N PHE A 102 11.48 15.97 0.93
CA PHE A 102 10.44 16.37 -0.02
C PHE A 102 9.47 15.22 -0.35
N MET A 103 10.00 14.01 -0.57
CA MET A 103 9.19 12.82 -0.86
C MET A 103 8.39 12.38 0.37
N ASP A 104 8.95 12.49 1.57
CA ASP A 104 8.22 12.25 2.82
C ASP A 104 7.04 13.20 2.96
N THR A 105 7.26 14.50 2.69
CA THR A 105 6.21 15.51 2.75
C THR A 105 5.11 15.21 1.74
N LEU A 106 5.47 14.89 0.48
CA LEU A 106 4.52 14.49 -0.55
C LEU A 106 3.68 13.29 -0.11
N ASN A 107 4.29 12.25 0.47
CA ASN A 107 3.61 11.02 0.85
C ASN A 107 2.55 11.23 1.96
N ILE A 108 2.69 12.27 2.78
CA ILE A 108 1.72 12.64 3.82
C ILE A 108 0.50 13.38 3.23
N MET A 109 0.64 14.03 2.07
CA MET A 109 -0.41 14.82 1.44
C MET A 109 -1.38 13.97 0.62
N ASN A 110 -2.64 14.42 0.47
CA ASN A 110 -3.59 13.76 -0.46
C ASN A 110 -3.09 13.89 -1.91
N ARG A 111 -3.40 12.91 -2.77
CA ARG A 111 -3.04 12.92 -4.20
C ARG A 111 -3.34 14.22 -4.93
N VAL A 112 -4.49 14.86 -4.66
CA VAL A 112 -4.83 16.16 -5.29
C VAL A 112 -3.86 17.25 -4.86
N GLN A 113 -3.57 17.34 -3.55
CA GLN A 113 -2.64 18.32 -2.99
C GLN A 113 -1.20 18.08 -3.46
N GLN A 114 -0.78 16.81 -3.55
CA GLN A 114 0.52 16.44 -4.11
C GLN A 114 0.66 16.96 -5.54
N MET A 115 -0.35 16.71 -6.38
CA MET A 115 -0.33 17.15 -7.78
C MET A 115 -0.31 18.67 -7.89
N GLU A 116 -1.14 19.38 -7.12
CA GLU A 116 -1.16 20.84 -7.09
C GLU A 116 0.21 21.41 -6.68
N LEU A 117 0.79 20.91 -5.59
CA LEU A 117 2.10 21.35 -5.12
C LEU A 117 3.20 21.11 -6.16
N ILE A 118 3.24 19.92 -6.78
CA ILE A 118 4.23 19.59 -7.81
C ILE A 118 4.08 20.53 -9.02
N CYS A 119 2.84 20.76 -9.47
CA CYS A 119 2.58 21.68 -10.57
C CYS A 119 3.01 23.10 -10.23
N GLU A 120 2.61 23.62 -9.07
CA GLU A 120 2.97 24.97 -8.62
C GLU A 120 4.47 25.16 -8.43
N TYR A 121 5.16 24.14 -7.92
CA TYR A 121 6.62 24.14 -7.80
C TYR A 121 7.29 24.22 -9.17
N ASN A 122 6.80 23.44 -10.15
CA ASN A 122 7.34 23.46 -11.51
C ASN A 122 7.08 24.80 -12.21
N ASP A 123 5.90 25.39 -12.00
CA ASP A 123 5.57 26.73 -12.48
C ASP A 123 6.51 27.77 -11.87
N LEU A 124 6.69 27.77 -10.55
CA LEU A 124 7.63 28.65 -9.85
C LEU A 124 9.05 28.49 -10.39
N LYS A 125 9.52 27.25 -10.52
CA LYS A 125 10.86 26.92 -11.02
C LYS A 125 11.09 27.45 -12.42
N THR A 126 10.12 27.27 -13.31
CA THR A 126 10.22 27.68 -14.72
C THR A 126 10.22 29.21 -14.81
N GLU A 127 9.27 29.86 -14.16
CA GLU A 127 9.13 31.32 -14.20
C GLU A 127 10.31 32.03 -13.54
N LEU A 128 10.82 31.51 -12.42
CA LEU A 128 12.00 32.05 -11.75
C LEU A 128 13.24 31.89 -12.63
N LYS A 129 13.41 30.73 -13.27
CA LYS A 129 14.53 30.49 -14.19
C LYS A 129 14.49 31.46 -15.37
N ASP A 130 13.33 31.66 -15.97
CA ASP A 130 13.16 32.56 -17.12
C ASP A 130 13.36 34.03 -16.71
N TYR A 131 12.90 34.42 -15.52
CA TYR A 131 13.14 35.74 -14.97
C TYR A 131 14.64 36.01 -14.77
N LEU A 132 15.35 35.09 -14.10
CA LEU A 132 16.79 35.21 -13.83
C LEU A 132 17.65 35.16 -15.09
N LYS A 133 17.20 34.45 -16.13
CA LYS A 133 17.91 34.37 -17.41
C LYS A 133 18.13 35.75 -18.03
N ARG A 134 17.19 36.68 -17.88
CA ARG A 134 17.31 38.05 -18.42
C ARG A 134 18.51 38.81 -17.86
N PHE A 135 18.82 38.60 -16.59
CA PHE A 135 19.99 39.20 -15.93
C PHE A 135 21.30 38.60 -16.43
N ALA A 136 21.30 37.29 -16.71
CA ALA A 136 22.45 36.63 -17.31
C ALA A 136 22.72 37.13 -18.74
N ASP A 137 21.67 37.35 -19.52
CA ASP A 137 21.76 37.86 -20.89
C ASP A 137 22.19 39.35 -20.92
N GLU A 138 21.71 40.16 -19.97
CA GLU A 138 22.07 41.59 -19.83
C GLU A 138 23.42 41.81 -19.10
N GLY A 139 23.97 40.77 -18.47
CA GLY A 139 25.20 40.84 -17.67
C GLY A 139 25.04 41.60 -16.35
N THR A 140 23.83 41.68 -15.82
CA THR A 140 23.49 42.43 -14.61
C THR A 140 23.46 41.51 -13.37
N VAL A 141 23.89 42.04 -12.22
CA VAL A 141 23.87 41.31 -10.96
C VAL A 141 22.48 41.42 -10.33
N VAL A 142 21.89 40.26 -10.00
CA VAL A 142 20.58 40.15 -9.34
C VAL A 142 20.65 40.74 -7.93
N LYS A 143 19.70 41.63 -7.61
CA LYS A 143 19.55 42.25 -6.30
C LYS A 143 18.35 41.67 -5.55
N ARG A 144 18.22 42.03 -4.27
CA ARG A 144 17.09 41.60 -3.43
C ARG A 144 15.76 42.11 -3.99
N GLU A 145 15.76 43.35 -4.46
CA GLU A 145 14.57 44.04 -4.96
C GLU A 145 14.01 43.33 -6.20
N ASP A 146 14.88 42.79 -7.06
CA ASP A 146 14.50 42.03 -8.26
C ASP A 146 13.74 40.75 -7.89
N ILE A 147 14.23 40.02 -6.89
CA ILE A 147 13.56 38.80 -6.39
C ILE A 147 12.22 39.13 -5.74
N GLN A 148 12.16 40.23 -4.97
CA GLN A 148 10.92 40.69 -4.35
C GLN A 148 9.86 41.04 -5.41
N GLN A 149 10.27 41.79 -6.44
CA GLN A 149 9.42 42.15 -7.57
C GLN A 149 8.92 40.90 -8.32
N PHE A 150 9.79 39.92 -8.56
CA PHE A 150 9.40 38.65 -9.18
C PHE A 150 8.26 37.97 -8.41
N PHE A 151 8.36 37.85 -7.08
CA PHE A 151 7.32 37.18 -6.30
C PHE A 151 6.00 37.97 -6.28
N GLU A 152 6.04 39.30 -6.28
CA GLU A 152 4.85 40.15 -6.37
C GLU A 152 4.14 39.99 -7.73
N GLU A 153 4.91 39.99 -8.82
CA GLU A 153 4.39 39.76 -10.18
C GLU A 153 3.83 38.34 -10.35
N PHE A 154 4.57 37.34 -9.86
CA PHE A 154 4.20 35.93 -9.93
C PHE A 154 2.88 35.65 -9.20
N GLN A 155 2.72 36.17 -7.97
CA GLN A 155 1.47 36.04 -7.21
C GLN A 155 0.30 36.77 -7.88
N SER A 156 0.55 37.96 -8.43
CA SER A 156 -0.46 38.75 -9.16
C SER A 156 -0.97 38.01 -10.40
N LYS A 157 -0.08 37.31 -11.12
CA LYS A 157 -0.43 36.47 -12.28
C LYS A 157 -1.29 35.27 -11.87
N LYS A 158 -0.96 34.61 -10.75
CA LYS A 158 -1.73 33.47 -10.22
C LYS A 158 -3.15 33.88 -9.81
N ARG A 159 -3.31 35.01 -9.09
CA ARG A 159 -4.63 35.52 -8.68
C ARG A 159 -5.57 35.75 -9.86
N ARG A 160 -5.07 36.32 -10.97
CA ARG A 160 -5.88 36.54 -12.17
C ARG A 160 -6.39 35.25 -12.83
N ARG A 161 -5.65 34.14 -12.72
CA ARG A 161 -6.06 32.85 -13.29
C ARG A 161 -7.17 32.19 -12.48
N VAL A 162 -7.13 32.33 -11.16
CA VAL A 162 -8.13 31.73 -10.25
C VAL A 162 -9.45 32.51 -10.27
N ASP A 163 -9.40 33.84 -10.39
CA ASP A 163 -10.59 34.71 -10.37
C ASP A 163 -11.48 34.60 -11.62
N GLY A 164 -10.95 34.05 -12.73
CA GLY A 164 -11.67 33.89 -13.99
C GLY A 164 -12.30 32.50 -14.21
N MET A 165 -12.18 31.58 -13.26
CA MET A 165 -12.54 30.16 -13.49
C MET A 165 -14.01 29.89 -13.13
N GLN A 166 -14.93 30.36 -13.98
CA GLN A 166 -16.33 29.90 -13.97
C GLN A 166 -16.39 28.48 -14.55
N TYR A 167 -16.44 27.47 -13.69
CA TYR A 167 -16.74 26.10 -14.10
C TYR A 167 -18.22 25.99 -14.47
N TYR A 168 -18.52 26.02 -15.77
CA TYR A 168 -19.83 25.59 -16.27
C TYR A 168 -19.75 24.11 -16.64
N CYS A 169 -20.46 23.25 -15.91
CA CYS A 169 -20.74 21.89 -16.35
C CYS A 169 -22.07 21.90 -17.11
N SER A 170 -22.05 21.45 -18.36
CA SER A 170 -23.24 21.05 -19.14
C SER A 170 -23.42 19.54 -19.06
#